data_AF-A0A9D2PFY6-F1
#
_entry.id   AF-A0A9D2PFY6-F1
#
_cell.length_a   1.000
_cell.length_b   1.000
_cell.length_c   1.000
_cell.angle_alpha   90.00
_cell.angle_beta   90.00
_cell.angle_gamma   90.00
#
_symmetry.space_group_name_H-M   'P 1'
#
loop_
_entity.id
_entity.type
_entity.pdbx_description
1 polymer ?
#
loop_
_entity_poly.entity_id
_entity_poly.type
_entity_poly.pdbx_seq_one_letter_code
_entity_poly.pdbx_strand_id
1 'polypeptide(L)' 'MATSSILKSVNIKKRKSGRTFIDALAKSKKSKGKTVKMSRPCREVVDGKTIKELFK' A
#
# COMPACT_ATOMS: atom_id res chain seq x y z
N MET A 1 44.69 3.74 -6.61
CA MET A 1 43.59 3.16 -7.40
C MET A 1 42.30 3.51 -6.68
N ALA A 2 41.73 4.67 -6.99
CA ALA A 2 40.59 5.22 -6.24
C ALA A 2 39.28 4.64 -6.77
N THR A 3 38.49 4.03 -5.89
CA THR A 3 37.14 3.57 -6.18
C THR A 3 36.27 4.81 -6.40
N SER A 4 35.97 5.11 -7.65
CA SER A 4 35.05 6.19 -8.02
C SER A 4 33.71 5.96 -7.31
N SER A 5 33.48 6.73 -6.25
CA SER A 5 32.29 6.69 -5.43
C SER A 5 31.04 6.75 -6.29
N ILE A 6 30.06 5.94 -5.90
CA ILE A 6 28.73 5.67 -6.47
C ILE A 6 27.82 6.94 -6.47
N LEU A 7 28.33 8.09 -6.89
CA LEU A 7 27.50 9.25 -7.20
C LEU A 7 26.86 9.05 -8.58
N LYS A 8 26.11 7.95 -8.73
CA LYS A 8 25.14 7.84 -9.81
C LYS A 8 24.05 8.85 -9.50
N SER A 9 23.99 9.93 -10.27
CA SER A 9 22.84 10.82 -10.27
C SER A 9 21.61 10.01 -10.68
N VAL A 10 20.80 9.59 -9.71
CA VAL A 10 19.53 8.89 -9.96
C VAL A 10 18.53 9.93 -10.48
N ASN A 11 18.57 10.20 -11.78
CA ASN A 11 17.67 11.13 -12.42
C ASN A 11 16.33 10.42 -12.69
N ILE A 12 15.40 10.50 -11.73
CA ILE A 12 14.06 9.93 -11.84
C ILE A 12 13.25 10.76 -12.83
N LYS A 13 13.36 10.44 -14.12
CA LYS A 13 12.71 11.16 -15.24
C LYS A 13 11.17 11.07 -15.22
N LYS A 14 10.58 10.04 -14.60
CA LYS A 14 9.13 9.81 -14.57
C LYS A 14 8.61 9.73 -13.13
N ARG A 15 8.38 10.89 -12.53
CA ARG A 15 7.77 11.02 -11.18
C ARG A 15 6.24 10.88 -11.15
N LYS A 16 5.64 10.26 -12.18
CA LYS A 16 4.17 10.11 -12.27
C LYS A 16 3.63 9.37 -11.04
N SER A 17 4.29 8.27 -10.66
CA SER A 17 3.97 7.47 -9.46
C SER A 17 4.10 8.26 -8.15
N GLY A 18 5.14 9.08 -8.02
CA GLY A 18 5.34 9.94 -6.84
C GLY A 18 4.26 11.02 -6.70
N ARG A 19 3.88 11.66 -7.81
CA ARG A 19 2.78 12.64 -7.80
C ARG A 19 1.45 11.98 -7.45
N THR A 20 1.14 10.84 -8.06
CA THR A 20 -0.09 10.08 -7.71
C THR A 20 -0.11 9.64 -6.25
N PHE A 21 1.05 9.30 -5.68
CA PHE A 21 1.16 8.93 -4.27
C PHE A 21 0.91 10.13 -3.34
N ILE A 22 1.51 11.29 -3.63
CA ILE A 22 1.26 12.54 -2.89
C ILE A 22 -0.21 12.95 -2.99
N ASP A 23 -0.79 12.87 -4.19
CA ASP A 23 -2.21 13.19 -4.41
C ASP A 23 -3.14 12.24 -3.66
N ALA A 24 -2.82 10.93 -3.61
CA ALA A 24 -3.57 9.96 -2.84
C ALA A 24 -3.52 10.24 -1.34
N LEU A 25 -2.35 10.59 -0.80
CA LEU A 25 -2.19 10.98 0.61
C LEU A 25 -2.94 12.28 0.95
N ALA A 26 -2.90 13.27 0.05
CA ALA A 26 -3.65 14.52 0.23
C ALA A 26 -5.16 14.28 0.23
N LYS A 27 -5.65 13.38 -0.64
CA LYS A 27 -7.06 12.99 -0.71
C LYS A 27 -7.49 12.17 0.51
N SER A 28 -6.68 11.22 0.98
CA SER A 28 -7.01 10.41 2.16
C SER A 28 -7.15 11.24 3.44
N LYS A 29 -6.38 12.33 3.58
CA LYS A 29 -6.53 13.27 4.68
C LYS A 29 -7.92 13.95 4.70
N LYS A 30 -8.52 14.17 3.52
CA LYS A 30 -9.85 14.79 3.37
C LYS A 30 -10.99 13.76 3.46
N SER A 31 -10.75 12.52 3.00
CA SER A 31 -11.73 11.42 3.07
C SER A 31 -11.38 10.47 4.21
N LYS A 32 -11.90 10.73 5.41
CA LYS A 32 -11.91 9.70 6.46
C LYS A 32 -12.73 8.52 5.94
N GLY A 33 -12.21 7.30 6.08
CA GLY A 33 -12.87 6.08 5.59
C GLY A 33 -14.34 6.06 6.00
N LYS A 34 -15.22 5.57 5.10
CA LYS A 34 -16.65 5.48 5.40
C LYS A 34 -16.83 4.60 6.64
N THR A 35 -17.68 5.03 7.58
CA THR A 35 -18.10 4.19 8.69
C THR A 35 -18.91 3.02 8.12
N VAL A 36 -18.26 1.88 7.95
CA VAL A 36 -18.92 0.66 7.48
C VAL A 36 -19.49 -0.07 8.69
N LYS A 37 -20.81 -0.26 8.72
CA LYS A 37 -21.41 -1.23 9.64
C LYS A 37 -21.16 -2.62 9.07
N MET A 38 -20.32 -3.40 9.75
CA MET A 38 -20.13 -4.80 9.40
C MET A 38 -21.47 -5.51 9.51
N SER A 39 -21.99 -6.04 8.40
CA SER A 39 -23.28 -6.72 8.36
C SER A 39 -23.23 -8.13 8.94
N ARG A 40 -22.02 -8.68 9.11
CA ARG A 40 -21.78 -10.04 9.61
C ARG A 40 -20.90 -10.00 10.85
N PRO A 41 -21.13 -10.88 11.83
CA PRO A 41 -20.22 -11.04 12.94
C PRO A 41 -18.85 -11.47 12.39
N CYS A 42 -17.82 -10.66 12.63
CA CYS A 42 -16.45 -11.05 12.38
C CYS A 42 -16.12 -12.20 13.35
N ARG A 43 -15.93 -13.40 12.82
CA ARG A 43 -15.42 -14.53 13.59
C ARG A 43 -13.93 -14.68 13.30
N GLU A 44 -13.16 -14.90 14.35
CA GLU A 44 -11.77 -15.30 14.21
C GLU A 44 -11.73 -16.69 13.58
N VAL A 45 -10.99 -16.82 12.47
CA VAL A 45 -10.80 -18.09 11.77
C VAL A 45 -9.40 -18.56 12.08
N VAL A 46 -9.28 -19.56 12.97
CA VAL A 46 -7.99 -20.12 13.40
C VAL A 46 -7.63 -21.37 12.58
N ASP A 47 -8.63 -22.06 12.04
CA ASP A 47 -8.42 -23.32 11.32
C ASP A 47 -7.84 -23.11 9.92
N GLY A 48 -6.74 -23.81 9.61
CA GLY A 48 -6.08 -23.72 8.31
C GLY A 48 -6.92 -24.24 7.12
N LYS A 49 -7.99 -25.00 7.37
CA LYS A 49 -8.89 -25.51 6.32
C LYS A 49 -9.81 -24.41 5.79
N THR A 50 -10.48 -23.70 6.70
CA THR A 50 -11.37 -22.56 6.36
C THR A 50 -10.59 -21.40 5.77
N ILE A 51 -9.34 -21.17 6.20
CA ILE A 51 -8.47 -20.18 5.53
C ILE A 51 -8.21 -20.59 4.07
N LYS A 52 -7.89 -21.86 3.80
CA LYS A 52 -7.64 -22.33 2.43
C LYS A 52 -8.86 -22.18 1.51
N GLU A 53 -10.07 -22.32 2.06
CA GLU A 53 -11.31 -22.12 1.29
C GLU A 53 -11.56 -20.65 0.90
N LEU A 54 -11.09 -19.69 1.69
CA LEU A 54 -11.22 -18.26 1.39
C LEU A 54 -10.29 -17.77 0.26
N PHE A 55 -9.18 -18.47 0.02
CA PHE A 55 -8.15 -18.09 -0.96
C PHE A 55 -8.11 -18.99 -2.21
N LYS A 56 -9.13 -19.83 -2.41
CA LYS A 56 -9.26 -20.68 -3.60
C LYS A 56 -9.94 -19.90 -4.73
#